data_AF-A0A2M8EGD0-F1
#
_entry.id   AF-A0A2M8EGD0-F1
#
_cell.length_a   1.000
_cell.length_b   1.000
_cell.length_c   1.000
_cell.angle_alpha   90.00
_cell.angle_beta   90.00
_cell.angle_gamma   90.00
#
_symmetry.space_group_name_H-M   'P 1'
#
loop_
_entity.id
_entity.type
_entity.pdbx_description
1 polymer ?
#
loop_
_entity_poly.entity_id
_entity_poly.type
_entity_poly.pdbx_seq_one_letter_code
_entity_poly.pdbx_strand_id
1 'polypeptide(L)'
;MTEKAFTPGAAICPSCGTRYLRDQPWKRVCLDCYLRNKDKTAPTARYAVTPASIDQAMLRRLVQLCHPDRHGNSEAANIATSWLLELKHG
;
A
#
# COMPACT_ATOMS: atom_id res chain seq x y z
N MET A 1 -28.20 -21.93 6.31
CA MET A 1 -28.13 -20.55 5.76
C MET A 1 -27.74 -20.70 4.29
N THR A 2 -28.70 -20.70 3.38
CA THR A 2 -28.42 -21.02 1.97
C THR A 2 -28.06 -19.73 1.24
N GLU A 3 -26.76 -19.51 1.04
CA GLU A 3 -26.26 -18.38 0.28
C GLU A 3 -26.71 -18.53 -1.17
N LYS A 4 -27.52 -17.58 -1.69
CA LYS A 4 -27.90 -17.59 -3.10
C LYS A 4 -26.66 -17.36 -3.94
N ALA A 5 -26.32 -18.35 -4.77
CA ALA A 5 -25.26 -18.23 -5.76
C ALA A 5 -25.50 -17.01 -6.67
N PHE A 6 -24.42 -16.31 -7.00
CA PHE A 6 -24.46 -15.17 -7.90
C PHE A 6 -24.68 -15.63 -9.34
N THR A 7 -25.75 -15.16 -9.98
CA THR A 7 -26.03 -15.41 -11.39
C THR A 7 -25.57 -14.22 -12.23
N PRO A 8 -24.59 -14.39 -13.14
CA PRO A 8 -24.20 -13.32 -14.05
C PRO A 8 -25.33 -12.99 -15.02
N GLY A 9 -25.51 -11.70 -15.36
CA GLY A 9 -26.61 -11.28 -16.22
C GLY A 9 -26.61 -9.80 -16.57
N ALA A 10 -27.46 -9.42 -17.52
CA ALA A 10 -27.64 -8.03 -17.89
C ALA A 10 -28.36 -7.26 -16.77
N ALA A 11 -27.80 -6.13 -16.35
CA ALA A 11 -28.33 -5.25 -15.31
C ALA A 11 -28.36 -3.79 -15.80
N ILE A 12 -29.15 -2.95 -15.13
CA ILE A 12 -29.17 -1.50 -15.38
C ILE A 12 -28.22 -0.83 -14.40
N CYS A 13 -27.33 0.04 -14.90
CA CYS A 13 -26.40 0.78 -14.06
C CYS A 13 -27.18 1.81 -13.22
N PRO A 14 -27.11 1.76 -11.88
CA PRO A 14 -27.84 2.71 -11.04
C PRO A 14 -27.32 4.15 -11.15
N SER A 15 -26.11 4.35 -11.70
CA SER A 15 -25.51 5.68 -11.85
C SER A 15 -25.83 6.38 -13.16
N CYS A 16 -26.09 5.65 -14.24
CA CYS A 16 -26.27 6.25 -15.58
C CYS A 16 -27.45 5.65 -16.38
N GLY A 17 -28.12 4.62 -15.87
CA GLY A 17 -29.23 3.96 -16.55
C GLY A 17 -28.82 3.06 -17.72
N THR A 18 -27.55 2.98 -18.08
CA THR A 18 -27.07 2.13 -19.18
C THR A 18 -27.16 0.66 -18.80
N ARG A 19 -27.58 -0.18 -19.75
CA ARG A 19 -27.56 -1.64 -19.61
C ARG A 19 -26.12 -2.14 -19.68
N TYR A 20 -25.69 -2.96 -18.72
CA TYR A 20 -24.34 -3.54 -18.66
C TYR A 20 -24.38 -5.01 -18.23
N LEU A 21 -23.35 -5.76 -18.56
CA LEU A 21 -23.20 -7.14 -18.10
C LEU A 21 -22.61 -7.14 -16.68
N ARG A 22 -23.37 -7.66 -15.72
CA ARG A 22 -22.91 -7.96 -14.36
C ARG A 22 -22.44 -9.40 -14.33
N ASP A 23 -21.18 -9.61 -14.72
CA ASP A 23 -20.51 -10.91 -14.78
C ASP A 23 -19.88 -11.33 -13.44
N GLN A 24 -19.78 -10.39 -12.49
CA GLN A 24 -19.17 -10.61 -11.18
C GLN A 24 -20.01 -9.98 -10.06
N PRO A 25 -20.03 -10.58 -8.85
CA PRO A 25 -20.87 -10.12 -7.75
C PRO A 25 -20.52 -8.71 -7.27
N TRP A 26 -19.23 -8.33 -7.37
CA TRP A 26 -18.71 -7.02 -6.98
C TRP A 26 -18.97 -5.91 -8.01
N LYS A 27 -19.40 -6.25 -9.23
CA LYS A 27 -19.62 -5.26 -10.30
C LYS A 27 -20.98 -4.59 -10.13
N ARG A 28 -21.00 -3.49 -9.36
CA ARG A 28 -22.24 -2.77 -8.97
C ARG A 28 -22.70 -1.71 -9.98
N VAL A 29 -21.80 -1.25 -10.85
CA VAL A 29 -22.03 -0.21 -11.86
C VAL A 29 -21.42 -0.62 -13.21
N CYS A 30 -21.79 0.06 -14.30
CA CYS A 30 -21.15 -0.14 -15.59
C CYS A 30 -19.67 0.27 -15.57
N LEU A 31 -18.91 -0.18 -16.58
CA LEU A 31 -17.47 0.09 -16.66
C LEU A 31 -17.16 1.59 -16.67
N ASP A 32 -17.93 2.40 -17.42
CA ASP A 32 -17.71 3.84 -17.51
C ASP A 32 -17.92 4.56 -16.17
N CYS A 33 -18.98 4.21 -15.45
CA CYS A 33 -19.25 4.76 -14.11
C CYS A 33 -18.20 4.31 -13.09
N TYR A 34 -17.70 3.08 -13.19
CA TYR A 34 -16.60 2.62 -12.36
C TYR A 34 -15.32 3.42 -12.63
N LEU A 35 -14.89 3.53 -13.89
CA LEU A 35 -13.69 4.28 -14.25
C LEU A 35 -13.77 5.74 -13.83
N ARG A 36 -14.94 6.39 -14.01
CA ARG A 36 -15.18 7.77 -13.58
C ARG A 36 -15.00 7.99 -12.07
N ASN A 37 -15.24 6.96 -11.24
CA ASN A 37 -15.14 7.05 -9.78
C ASN A 37 -13.92 6.35 -9.18
N LYS A 38 -13.19 5.56 -9.96
CA LYS A 38 -12.04 4.77 -9.48
C LYS A 38 -10.99 5.67 -8.81
N ASP A 39 -10.72 6.84 -9.40
CA ASP A 39 -9.71 7.77 -8.88
C ASP A 39 -10.17 8.54 -7.63
N LYS A 40 -11.50 8.61 -7.39
CA LYS A 40 -12.06 9.20 -6.15
C LYS A 40 -12.03 8.23 -4.97
N THR A 41 -11.88 6.93 -5.25
CA THR A 41 -11.98 5.86 -4.24
C THR A 41 -10.60 5.37 -3.79
N ALA A 42 -9.52 5.75 -4.48
CA ALA A 42 -8.19 5.55 -3.95
C ALA A 42 -7.99 6.54 -2.80
N PRO A 43 -7.77 6.10 -1.55
CA PRO A 43 -7.16 6.97 -0.57
C PRO A 43 -5.74 7.20 -1.06
N THR A 44 -5.55 8.24 -1.87
CA THR A 44 -4.27 8.91 -2.03
C THR A 44 -4.02 9.69 -0.74
N ALA A 45 -4.00 8.98 0.39
CA ALA A 45 -3.34 9.46 1.57
C ALA A 45 -1.86 9.52 1.16
N ARG A 46 -1.46 10.67 0.60
CA ARG A 46 -0.08 11.11 0.71
C ARG A 46 0.19 11.05 2.20
N TYR A 47 0.85 9.99 2.64
CA TYR A 47 1.39 9.89 3.98
C TYR A 47 2.21 11.16 4.13
N ALA A 48 1.71 12.13 4.90
CA ALA A 48 2.52 13.26 5.29
C ALA A 48 3.69 12.64 6.06
N VAL A 49 4.85 12.59 5.42
CA VAL A 49 6.08 12.12 6.05
C VAL A 49 6.46 13.18 7.05
N THR A 50 5.85 13.15 8.22
CA THR A 50 6.48 13.76 9.39
C THR A 50 7.77 12.97 9.61
N PRO A 51 8.95 13.59 9.69
CA PRO A 51 10.16 12.87 10.06
C PRO A 51 9.96 12.39 11.50
N ALA A 52 9.47 11.15 11.63
CA ALA A 52 9.42 10.47 12.90
C ALA A 52 10.87 10.30 13.34
N SER A 53 11.26 10.94 14.43
CA SER A 53 12.50 10.63 15.10
C SER A 53 12.48 9.15 15.44
N ILE A 54 13.43 8.39 14.87
CA ILE A 54 13.54 6.96 15.11
C ILE A 54 13.84 6.77 16.59
N ASP A 55 13.06 5.94 17.28
CA ASP A 55 13.31 5.59 18.67
C ASP A 55 14.75 5.07 18.84
N GLN A 56 15.45 5.52 19.90
CA GLN A 56 16.86 5.22 20.11
C GLN A 56 17.12 3.73 20.37
N ALA A 57 16.16 3.00 20.94
CA ALA A 57 16.28 1.55 21.06
C ALA A 57 16.10 0.85 19.71
N MET A 58 15.20 1.35 18.85
CA MET A 58 15.06 0.87 17.48
C MET A 58 16.31 1.12 16.65
N LEU A 59 16.91 2.31 16.75
CA LEU A 59 18.13 2.66 16.03
C LEU A 59 19.28 1.70 16.36
N ARG A 60 19.46 1.34 17.64
CA ARG A 60 20.46 0.34 18.06
C ARG A 60 20.24 -1.03 17.43
N ARG A 61 18.98 -1.45 17.28
CA ARG A 61 18.64 -2.72 16.62
C ARG A 61 18.99 -2.66 15.13
N LEU A 62 18.69 -1.55 14.46
CA LEU A 62 19.01 -1.36 13.04
C LEU A 62 20.53 -1.42 12.80
N VAL A 63 21.33 -0.77 13.64
CA VAL A 63 22.81 -0.84 13.56
C VAL A 63 23.30 -2.29 13.68
N GLN A 64 22.74 -3.09 14.58
CA GLN A 64 23.12 -4.50 14.74
C GLN A 64 22.73 -5.38 13.54
N LEU A 65 21.63 -5.04 12.85
CA LEU A 65 21.19 -5.74 11.65
C LEU A 65 22.06 -5.41 10.44
N CYS A 66 22.53 -4.16 10.33
CA CYS A 66 23.34 -3.69 9.22
C CYS A 66 24.86 -3.80 9.42
N HIS A 67 25.31 -4.33 10.57
CA HIS A 67 26.73 -4.32 10.96
C HIS A 67 27.67 -4.88 9.87
N PRO A 68 28.72 -4.14 9.43
CA PRO A 68 29.56 -4.52 8.28
C PRO A 68 30.21 -5.90 8.40
N ASP A 69 30.65 -6.27 9.59
CA ASP A 69 31.26 -7.59 9.85
C ASP A 69 30.33 -8.76 9.49
N ARG A 70 29.02 -8.59 9.73
CA ARG A 70 28.02 -9.63 9.42
C ARG A 70 27.68 -9.70 7.93
N HIS A 71 28.09 -8.70 7.16
CA HIS A 71 27.82 -8.55 5.73
C HIS A 71 29.13 -8.54 4.91
N GLY A 72 30.19 -9.18 5.41
CA GLY A 72 31.46 -9.32 4.68
C GLY A 72 32.10 -7.98 4.32
N ASN A 73 31.86 -6.95 5.14
CA ASN A 73 32.31 -5.59 4.92
C ASN A 73 31.83 -4.97 3.59
N SER A 74 30.65 -5.37 3.11
CA SER A 74 30.05 -4.81 1.90
C SER A 74 29.86 -3.30 1.99
N GLU A 75 30.01 -2.62 0.85
CA GLU A 75 29.83 -1.16 0.73
C GLU A 75 28.46 -0.70 1.26
N ALA A 76 27.40 -1.44 0.91
CA ALA A 76 26.04 -1.13 1.35
C ALA A 76 25.90 -1.18 2.89
N ALA A 77 26.50 -2.17 3.56
CA ALA A 77 26.45 -2.30 5.01
C ALA A 77 27.24 -1.18 5.71
N ASN A 78 28.36 -0.77 5.14
CA ASN A 78 29.16 0.37 5.63
C ASN A 78 28.38 1.69 5.53
N ILE A 79 27.78 1.98 4.36
CA ILE A 79 26.99 3.19 4.14
C ILE A 79 25.81 3.24 5.11
N ALA A 80 25.04 2.15 5.21
CA ALA A 80 23.88 2.08 6.07
C ALA A 80 24.25 2.24 7.56
N THR A 81 25.33 1.60 8.00
CA THR A 81 25.78 1.68 9.39
C THR A 81 26.29 3.08 9.74
N SER A 82 27.06 3.72 8.85
CA SER A 82 27.55 5.10 9.07
C SER A 82 26.38 6.08 9.23
N TRP A 83 25.40 6.02 8.33
CA TRP A 83 24.22 6.87 8.39
C TRP A 83 23.39 6.65 9.68
N LEU A 84 23.21 5.38 10.10
CA LEU A 84 22.50 5.08 11.35
C LEU A 84 23.26 5.55 12.60
N LEU A 85 24.60 5.57 12.57
CA LEU A 85 25.42 6.09 13.65
C LEU A 85 25.31 7.63 13.75
N GLU A 86 25.28 8.34 12.63
CA GLU A 86 25.05 9.80 12.61
C GLU A 86 23.71 10.16 13.28
N LEU A 87 22.64 9.41 12.99
CA LEU A 87 21.33 9.56 13.63
C LEU A 87 21.30 9.22 15.13
N LYS A 88 22.31 8.51 15.65
CA LYS A 88 22.41 8.13 17.06
C LYS A 88 22.98 9.26 17.92
N HIS A 89 23.80 10.12 17.30
CA HIS A 89 24.59 11.15 17.97
C HIS A 89 24.03 12.57 17.77
N GLY A 90 23.03 12.75 16.91
CA GLY A 90 22.26 14.00 16.76
C GLY A 90 20.99 14.00 17.60
#